data_AF-A3IKE7-F1
#
_entry.id   AF-A3IKE7-F1
#
_cell.length_a   1.000
_cell.length_b   1.000
_cell.length_c   1.000
_cell.angle_alpha   90.00
_cell.angle_beta   90.00
_cell.angle_gamma   90.00
#
_symmetry.space_group_name_H-M   'P 1'
#
loop_
_entity.id
_entity.type
_entity.pdbx_description
1 polymer ?
#
loop_
_entity_poly.entity_id
_entity_poly.type
_entity_poly.pdbx_seq_one_letter_code
_entity_poly.pdbx_strand_id
1 'polypeptide(L)' 'MSNAGIYLTGNLVIDFPEEVKIKMEPEEYTVIELTGSNLKLSWCPIEEALSYLKDQYAIGTLTAKIITPKP' A
#
# COMPACT_ATOMS: atom_id res chain seq x y z
N MET A 1 -8.90 9.73 -19.60
CA MET A 1 -8.12 9.40 -18.39
C MET A 1 -7.77 7.93 -18.48
N SER A 2 -6.49 7.56 -18.36
CA SER A 2 -6.08 6.16 -18.43
C SER A 2 -6.63 5.43 -17.21
N ASN A 3 -7.55 4.48 -17.41
CA ASN A 3 -8.20 3.71 -16.36
C ASN A 3 -7.31 2.53 -15.93
N ALA A 4 -6.04 2.82 -15.62
CA ALA A 4 -5.06 1.81 -15.28
C ALA A 4 -5.13 1.47 -13.79
N GLY A 5 -5.30 0.19 -13.46
CA GLY A 5 -5.17 -0.29 -12.08
C GLY A 5 -3.70 -0.42 -11.69
N ILE A 6 -3.30 0.19 -10.58
CA ILE A 6 -1.92 0.15 -10.08
C ILE A 6 -1.92 -0.58 -8.73
N TYR A 7 -1.10 -1.63 -8.64
CA TYR A 7 -0.95 -2.45 -7.44
C TYR A 7 0.51 -2.45 -6.99
N LEU A 8 0.73 -2.26 -5.70
CA LEU A 8 2.04 -2.10 -5.09
C LEU A 8 2.39 -3.30 -4.21
N THR A 9 3.63 -3.79 -4.32
CA THR A 9 4.17 -4.75 -3.36
C THR A 9 5.60 -4.39 -2.98
N GLY A 10 5.99 -4.70 -1.75
CA GLY A 10 7.33 -4.43 -1.26
C GLY A 10 7.33 -4.08 0.21
N ASN A 11 8.43 -3.47 0.67
CA ASN A 11 8.62 -3.12 2.07
C ASN A 11 9.03 -1.65 2.16
N LEU A 12 8.45 -0.96 3.13
CA LEU A 12 8.76 0.42 3.50
C LEU A 12 9.09 0.48 4.99
N VAL A 13 9.96 1.42 5.36
CA VAL A 13 10.15 1.88 6.74
C VAL A 13 9.53 3.27 6.85
N ILE A 14 8.65 3.47 7.83
CA ILE A 14 7.89 4.71 8.04
C ILE A 14 8.25 5.38 9.37
N ASP A 15 8.00 6.68 9.49
CA ASP A 15 8.39 7.52 10.62
C ASP A 15 7.40 7.52 11.80
N PHE A 16 6.09 7.55 11.55
CA PHE A 16 5.05 7.54 12.60
C PHE A 16 4.08 6.35 12.45
N PRO A 17 4.55 5.11 12.70
CA PRO A 17 3.72 3.90 12.52
C PRO A 17 2.42 3.90 13.34
N GLU A 18 2.39 4.60 14.47
CA GLU A 18 1.20 4.76 15.32
C GLU A 18 0.07 5.58 14.67
N GLU A 19 0.38 6.39 13.65
CA GLU A 19 -0.61 7.18 12.91
C GLU A 19 -1.29 6.37 11.79
N VAL A 20 -0.68 5.24 11.41
CA VAL A 20 -1.18 4.36 10.35
C VAL A 20 -2.32 3.47 10.88
N LYS A 21 -3.54 3.76 10.44
CA LYS A 21 -4.75 3.02 10.83
C LYS A 21 -5.19 2.06 9.73
N ILE A 22 -4.60 0.87 9.72
CA ILE A 22 -5.02 -0.22 8.83
C ILE A 22 -6.42 -0.68 9.23
N LYS A 23 -7.34 -0.68 8.27
CA LYS A 23 -8.66 -1.31 8.44
C LYS A 23 -8.60 -2.69 7.82
N MET A 24 -8.92 -3.71 8.61
CA MET A 24 -9.10 -5.07 8.10
C MET A 24 -10.59 -5.39 8.17
N GLU A 25 -11.22 -5.58 7.02
CA GLU A 25 -12.56 -6.12 6.96
C GLU A 25 -12.49 -7.66 7.07
N PRO A 26 -13.45 -8.30 7.77
CA PRO A 26 -13.55 -9.75 7.79
C PRO A 26 -13.64 -10.31 6.37
N GLU A 27 -13.00 -11.46 6.13
CA GLU A 27 -13.02 -12.19 4.84
C GLU A 27 -12.24 -11.51 3.69
N GLU A 28 -11.55 -10.40 3.93
CA GLU A 28 -10.62 -9.81 2.96
C GLU A 28 -9.18 -10.32 3.13
N TYR A 29 -8.45 -10.37 2.01
CA TYR A 29 -7.02 -10.67 2.03
C TYR A 29 -6.25 -9.49 2.58
N THR A 30 -5.34 -9.73 3.52
CA THR A 30 -4.43 -8.70 4.04
C THR A 30 -3.47 -8.23 2.94
N VAL A 31 -3.67 -7.01 2.45
CA VAL A 31 -2.81 -6.38 1.44
C VAL A 31 -1.75 -5.46 2.04
N ILE A 32 -1.87 -5.14 3.33
CA ILE A 32 -0.96 -4.26 4.07
C ILE A 32 -0.77 -4.81 5.49
N GLU A 33 0.48 -4.84 5.94
CA GLU A 33 0.85 -5.33 7.27
C GLU A 33 1.90 -4.40 7.88
N LEU A 34 1.69 -3.99 9.13
CA LEU A 34 2.59 -3.11 9.87
C LEU A 34 3.19 -3.86 11.06
N THR A 35 4.53 -3.93 11.13
CA THR A 35 5.26 -4.52 12.26
C THR A 35 6.35 -3.54 12.73
N GLY A 36 6.09 -2.88 13.86
CA GLY A 36 6.90 -1.73 14.29
C GLY A 36 6.84 -0.63 13.23
N SER A 37 8.00 -0.17 12.76
CA SER A 37 8.09 0.81 11.66
C SER A 37 8.12 0.18 10.27
N ASN A 38 8.08 -1.15 10.15
CA ASN A 38 8.14 -1.83 8.86
C ASN A 38 6.74 -2.07 8.32
N LEU A 39 6.46 -1.51 7.15
CA LEU A 39 5.23 -1.70 6.40
C LEU A 39 5.49 -2.63 5.21
N LYS A 40 4.73 -3.71 5.14
CA LYS A 40 4.76 -4.65 4.02
C LYS A 40 3.49 -4.50 3.18
N LEU A 41 3.66 -4.28 1.87
CA LEU A 41 2.58 -4.23 0.89
C LEU A 41 2.56 -5.52 0.07
N SER A 42 1.37 -6.10 -0.09
CA SER A 42 1.12 -7.34 -0.83
C SER A 42 0.08 -7.10 -1.91
N TRP A 43 0.53 -6.51 -3.04
CA TRP A 43 -0.34 -6.07 -4.15
C TRP A 43 -1.49 -5.17 -3.70
N CYS A 44 -1.20 -4.22 -2.79
CA CYS A 44 -2.15 -3.22 -2.31
C CYS A 44 -2.47 -2.21 -3.44
N PRO A 45 -3.74 -1.88 -3.69
CA PRO A 45 -4.12 -0.80 -4.59
C PRO A 45 -3.43 0.52 -4.21
N ILE A 46 -2.98 1.30 -5.20
CA ILE A 46 -2.25 2.55 -4.93
C ILE A 46 -3.09 3.54 -4.12
N GLU A 47 -4.40 3.64 -4.38
CA GLU A 47 -5.28 4.57 -3.67
C GLU A 47 -5.40 4.19 -2.19
N GLU A 48 -5.46 2.90 -1.90
CA GLU A 48 -5.55 2.37 -0.56
C GLU A 48 -4.23 2.57 0.21
N ALA A 49 -3.09 2.24 -0.41
CA ALA A 49 -1.77 2.49 0.16
C ALA A 49 -1.54 3.98 0.49
N LEU A 50 -1.94 4.89 -0.41
CA LEU A 50 -1.86 6.33 -0.18
C LEU A 50 -2.78 6.81 0.95
N SER A 51 -3.94 6.16 1.15
CA SER A 51 -4.85 6.50 2.23
C SER A 51 -4.26 6.18 3.61
N TYR A 52 -3.48 5.09 3.71
CA TYR A 52 -2.82 4.67 4.95
C TYR A 52 -1.53 5.44 5.23
N LEU A 53 -0.80 5.84 4.19
CA LEU A 53 0.50 6.51 4.28
C LEU A 53 0.41 8.02 4.13
N LYS A 54 -0.79 8.58 4.29
CA LYS A 54 -0.99 10.02 4.22
C LYS A 54 -0.16 10.69 5.31
N ASP A 55 0.58 11.73 4.91
CA ASP A 55 1.44 12.54 5.79
C ASP A 55 2.60 11.75 6.44
N GLN A 56 2.89 10.53 5.98
CA GLN A 56 4.05 9.74 6.41
C GLN A 56 5.26 9.94 5.48
N TYR A 57 6.46 9.98 6.06
CA TYR A 57 7.69 9.81 5.28
C TYR A 57 8.09 8.33 5.26
N ALA A 58 8.38 7.81 4.07
CA ALA A 58 8.70 6.41 3.89
C ALA A 58 9.96 6.21 3.04
N ILE A 59 10.79 5.23 3.41
CA ILE A 59 11.90 4.75 2.59
C ILE A 59 11.77 3.25 2.35
N GLY A 60 12.18 2.78 1.17
CA GLY A 60 12.16 1.36 0.87
C GLY A 60 12.03 1.08 -0.61
N THR A 61 11.60 -0.14 -0.93
CA THR A 61 11.50 -0.62 -2.31
C THR A 61 10.10 -1.13 -2.56
N LEU A 62 9.48 -0.61 -3.63
CA LEU A 62 8.20 -1.06 -4.14
C LEU A 62 8.33 -1.55 -5.58
N THR A 63 7.57 -2.58 -5.90
CA THR A 63 7.27 -3.02 -7.26
C THR A 63 5.85 -2.60 -7.58
N ALA A 64 5.68 -1.88 -8.69
CA ALA A 64 4.38 -1.51 -9.22
C ALA A 64 3.98 -2.45 -10.36
N LYS A 65 2.76 -2.97 -10.30
CA LYS A 65 2.11 -3.65 -11.43
C LYS A 65 1.00 -2.75 -11.96
N ILE A 66 1.12 -2.38 -13.23
CA ILE A 66 0.20 -1.48 -13.92
C ILE A 66 -0.63 -2.33 -14.90
N ILE A 67 -1.95 -2.34 -14.72
CA ILE A 67 -2.91 -3.07 -15.54
C ILE A 67 -3.74 -2.06 -16.31
N THR A 68 -3.54 -1.99 -17.63
CA THR A 68 -4.35 -1.12 -18.51
C THR A 68 -5.31 -2.00 -19.32
N PRO A 69 -6.64 -1.74 -19.29
CA PRO A 69 -7.57 -2.49 -20.12
C PRO A 69 -7.23 -2.27 -21.61
N LYS A 70 -7.34 -3.35 -22.42
CA LYS A 70 -7.24 -3.21 -23.88
C LYS A 70 -8.38 -2.30 -24.36
N PRO A 71 -8.10 -1.37 -25.30
CA PRO A 71 -9.12 -0.54 -25.91
C PRO A 71 -10.16 -1.35 -26.67
#